data_AF-A0A444RKX9-F1
#
_entry.id   AF-A0A444RKX9-F1
#
_cell.length_a   1.000
_cell.length_b   1.000
_cell.length_c   1.000
_cell.angle_alpha   90.00
_cell.angle_beta   90.00
_cell.angle_gamma   90.00
#
_symmetry.space_group_name_H-M   'P 1'
#
loop_
_entity.id
_entity.type
_entity.pdbx_description
1 polymer ?
#
loop_
_entity_poly.entity_id
_entity_poly.type
_entity_poly.pdbx_seq_one_letter_code
_entity_poly.pdbx_strand_id
1 'polypeptide(L)'
;MLPSHLLSEAAVETLKDPSKDLPALQYGDDAGYGPLRKEIASWISNVDGRAHLPEHICVTAGASLGMASILQSFTDPSITRAVWIVAPAYHLSFGMFKDAGFEDRLISVPEETDGIDLEWLEIQLAKCDEDYSQPYLSTRKPGPGRKFYRHVIYTVPTCANPSGRTTSLTTRSRLVALARKHVARCVRPGLQRRHAVLARAVGAHLAPFGVSWVRRDDDGVLGGYFLWLTLPVGSPSATEFAARAEAEEGVLVVPGDLFGVPGCGAGDLYQRSVRLSFAWEDDETFEEAVRGLANVLRKSLTKDYKKNSGLF
;
A
#
# COMPACT_ATOMS: atom_id res chain seq x y z
N MET A 1 18.04 5.08 -35.64
CA MET A 1 19.29 4.57 -35.04
C MET A 1 19.89 5.65 -34.16
N LEU A 2 20.59 5.29 -33.09
CA LEU A 2 21.27 6.26 -32.22
C LEU A 2 22.50 6.87 -32.95
N PRO A 3 22.84 8.15 -32.68
CA PRO A 3 23.94 8.84 -33.37
C PRO A 3 25.30 8.38 -32.83
N SER A 4 25.90 7.36 -33.46
CA SER A 4 27.14 6.73 -32.98
C SER A 4 28.32 7.69 -32.83
N HIS A 5 28.47 8.68 -33.72
CA HIS A 5 29.55 9.67 -33.63
C HIS A 5 29.42 10.55 -32.38
N LEU A 6 28.22 11.07 -32.08
CA LEU A 6 27.97 11.87 -30.87
C LEU A 6 28.20 11.06 -29.60
N LEU A 7 27.81 9.78 -29.60
CA LEU A 7 28.07 8.88 -28.45
C LEU A 7 29.57 8.68 -28.23
N SER A 8 30.34 8.49 -29.30
CA SER A 8 31.79 8.34 -29.22
C SER A 8 32.47 9.61 -28.73
N GLU A 9 32.06 10.77 -29.24
CA GLU A 9 32.60 12.07 -28.84
C GLU A 9 32.30 12.35 -27.36
N ALA A 10 31.05 12.13 -26.92
CA ALA A 10 30.65 12.33 -25.52
C ALA A 10 31.40 11.40 -24.56
N ALA A 11 31.62 10.14 -24.93
CA ALA A 11 32.40 9.20 -24.14
C ALA A 11 33.85 9.67 -23.98
N VAL A 12 34.49 10.07 -25.09
CA VAL A 12 35.86 10.57 -25.08
C VAL A 12 35.99 11.87 -24.27
N GLU A 13 35.03 12.79 -24.39
CA GLU A 13 35.02 14.03 -23.60
C GLU A 13 34.91 13.74 -22.11
N THR A 14 34.02 12.82 -21.72
CA THR A 14 33.80 12.43 -20.32
C THR A 14 35.06 11.80 -19.72
N LEU A 15 35.70 10.88 -20.44
CA LEU A 15 36.87 10.14 -19.96
C LEU A 15 38.17 10.98 -19.97
N LYS A 16 38.23 12.09 -20.71
CA LYS A 16 39.38 12.98 -20.74
C LYS A 16 39.43 13.97 -19.58
N ASP A 17 38.30 14.23 -18.95
CA ASP A 17 38.17 15.19 -17.85
C ASP A 17 38.18 14.43 -16.51
N PRO A 18 39.26 14.50 -15.71
CA PRO A 18 39.35 13.78 -14.44
C PRO A 18 38.22 14.11 -13.45
N SER A 19 37.60 15.29 -13.58
CA SER A 19 36.47 15.68 -12.74
C SER A 19 35.16 14.96 -13.11
N LYS A 20 35.07 14.39 -14.32
CA LYS A 20 33.93 13.60 -14.82
C LYS A 20 34.25 12.11 -14.87
N ASP A 21 35.46 11.75 -15.26
CA ASP A 21 35.95 10.36 -15.37
C ASP A 21 35.87 9.62 -14.03
N LEU A 22 36.51 10.18 -12.99
CA LEU A 22 36.54 9.53 -11.67
C LEU A 22 35.13 9.25 -11.13
N PRO A 23 34.17 10.19 -11.11
CA PRO A 23 32.78 9.88 -10.72
C PRO A 23 32.08 8.88 -11.63
N ALA A 24 32.34 8.90 -12.95
CA ALA A 24 31.68 8.00 -13.91
C ALA A 24 32.07 6.53 -13.73
N LEU A 25 33.25 6.25 -13.16
CA LEU A 25 33.78 4.91 -12.91
C LEU A 25 33.51 4.40 -11.48
N GLN A 26 32.77 5.15 -10.66
CA GLN A 26 32.43 4.79 -9.29
C GLN A 26 30.98 4.33 -9.15
N TYR A 27 30.63 3.86 -7.95
CA TYR A 27 29.23 3.65 -7.61
C TYR A 27 28.46 4.98 -7.71
N GLY A 28 27.34 4.95 -8.42
CA GLY A 28 26.44 6.09 -8.57
C GLY A 28 25.31 6.11 -7.55
N ASP A 29 24.58 7.21 -7.53
CA ASP A 29 23.37 7.37 -6.72
C ASP A 29 22.29 6.37 -7.12
N ASP A 30 21.54 5.85 -6.14
CA ASP A 30 20.46 4.87 -6.34
C ASP A 30 19.44 5.31 -7.40
N ALA A 31 19.16 6.61 -7.47
CA ALA A 31 18.17 7.15 -8.38
C ALA A 31 18.75 7.53 -9.77
N GLY A 32 20.06 7.40 -9.94
CA GLY A 32 20.80 7.70 -11.16
C GLY A 32 21.51 9.06 -11.15
N TYR A 33 22.37 9.25 -12.15
CA TYR A 33 23.22 10.43 -12.28
C TYR A 33 22.43 11.75 -12.28
N GLY A 34 22.68 12.59 -11.28
CA GLY A 34 21.93 13.82 -11.02
C GLY A 34 21.82 14.78 -12.23
N PRO A 35 22.93 15.13 -12.92
CA PRO A 35 22.86 15.98 -14.11
C PRO A 35 21.99 15.40 -15.23
N LEU A 36 22.05 14.09 -15.48
CA LEU A 36 21.17 13.45 -16.46
C LEU A 36 19.69 13.59 -16.08
N ARG A 37 19.36 13.37 -14.79
CA ARG A 37 17.98 13.57 -14.30
C ARG A 37 17.49 15.01 -14.49
N LYS A 38 18.36 16.01 -14.29
CA LYS A 38 18.04 17.42 -14.53
C LYS A 38 17.73 17.70 -16.00
N GLU A 39 18.55 17.16 -16.90
CA GLU A 39 18.32 17.30 -18.35
C GLU A 39 17.03 16.61 -18.79
N ILE A 40 16.75 15.39 -18.30
CA ILE A 40 15.49 14.69 -18.59
C ILE A 40 14.30 15.53 -18.08
N ALA A 41 14.35 16.05 -16.85
CA ALA A 41 13.29 16.88 -16.29
C ALA A 41 13.03 18.13 -17.15
N SER A 42 14.09 18.83 -17.55
CA SER A 42 14.02 20.00 -18.44
C SER A 42 13.41 19.64 -19.80
N TRP A 43 13.89 18.55 -20.41
CA TRP A 43 13.41 18.09 -21.71
C TRP A 43 11.92 17.73 -21.69
N ILE A 44 11.47 16.93 -20.71
CA ILE A 44 10.04 16.58 -20.58
C ILE A 44 9.20 17.84 -20.35
N SER A 45 9.69 18.77 -19.52
CA SER A 45 8.99 20.05 -19.25
C SER A 45 8.76 20.87 -20.51
N ASN A 46 9.73 20.88 -21.42
CA ASN A 46 9.60 21.54 -22.71
C ASN A 46 8.65 20.82 -23.66
N VAL A 47 8.55 19.48 -23.57
CA VAL A 47 7.68 18.66 -24.42
C VAL A 47 6.20 18.79 -24.02
N ASP A 48 5.89 18.77 -22.72
CA ASP A 48 4.50 18.75 -22.24
C ASP A 48 4.01 20.07 -21.60
N GLY A 49 4.89 21.07 -21.48
CA GLY A 49 4.59 22.40 -20.95
C GLY A 49 4.39 22.46 -19.43
N ARG A 50 4.86 21.45 -18.67
CA ARG A 50 4.69 21.37 -17.21
C ARG A 50 6.04 21.29 -16.52
N ALA A 51 6.14 21.87 -15.32
CA ALA A 51 7.36 21.73 -14.54
C ALA A 51 7.51 20.30 -14.00
N HIS A 52 8.59 19.62 -14.38
CA HIS A 52 9.01 18.33 -13.82
C HIS A 52 10.23 18.50 -12.93
N LEU A 53 10.25 17.75 -11.83
CA LEU A 53 11.32 17.81 -10.84
C LEU A 53 12.28 16.62 -11.03
N PRO A 54 13.62 16.85 -11.03
CA PRO A 54 14.60 15.76 -11.12
C PRO A 54 14.40 14.71 -10.03
N GLU A 55 13.93 15.11 -8.84
CA GLU A 55 13.65 14.26 -7.68
C GLU A 55 12.60 13.18 -7.96
N HIS A 56 11.75 13.40 -8.97
CA HIS A 56 10.71 12.46 -9.41
C HIS A 56 11.17 11.50 -10.51
N ILE A 57 12.44 11.56 -10.93
CA ILE A 57 12.99 10.77 -12.05
C ILE A 57 13.99 9.75 -11.51
N CYS A 58 13.77 8.48 -11.81
CA CYS A 58 14.73 7.42 -11.52
C CYS A 58 15.25 6.83 -12.83
N VAL A 59 16.58 6.76 -12.99
CA VAL A 59 17.21 6.13 -14.15
C VAL A 59 17.22 4.62 -13.95
N THR A 60 16.81 3.88 -14.97
CA THR A 60 16.75 2.42 -14.93
C THR A 60 17.48 1.83 -16.13
N ALA A 61 17.94 0.58 -16.01
CA ALA A 61 18.51 -0.17 -17.13
C ALA A 61 17.41 -0.64 -18.10
N GLY A 62 16.82 0.33 -18.80
CA GLY A 62 15.69 0.14 -19.70
C GLY A 62 14.34 0.00 -19.00
N ALA A 63 13.27 0.13 -19.78
CA ALA A 63 11.89 0.08 -19.29
C ALA A 63 11.54 -1.26 -18.61
N SER A 64 12.18 -2.36 -19.03
CA SER A 64 11.95 -3.68 -18.44
C SER A 64 12.40 -3.74 -16.97
N LEU A 65 13.62 -3.28 -16.66
CA LEU A 65 14.05 -3.23 -15.26
C LEU A 65 13.18 -2.27 -14.45
N GLY A 66 12.80 -1.13 -15.03
CA GLY A 66 11.87 -0.20 -14.37
C GLY A 66 10.53 -0.86 -14.02
N MET A 67 9.95 -1.64 -14.94
CA MET A 67 8.72 -2.38 -14.68
C MET A 67 8.90 -3.44 -13.58
N ALA A 68 9.99 -4.22 -13.63
CA ALA A 68 10.30 -5.20 -12.59
C ALA A 68 10.46 -4.53 -11.21
N SER A 69 11.15 -3.39 -11.13
CA SER A 69 11.29 -2.60 -9.90
C SER A 69 9.94 -2.09 -9.39
N ILE A 70 9.04 -1.62 -10.28
CA ILE A 70 7.68 -1.20 -9.89
C ILE A 70 6.90 -2.38 -9.31
N LEU A 71 6.90 -3.53 -9.98
CA LEU A 71 6.20 -4.72 -9.53
C LEU A 71 6.73 -5.18 -8.17
N GLN A 72 8.05 -5.35 -8.05
CA GLN A 72 8.66 -5.71 -6.78
C GLN A 72 8.31 -4.68 -5.69
N SER A 73 8.19 -3.40 -6.01
CA SER A 73 7.94 -2.35 -5.03
C SER A 73 6.50 -2.23 -4.54
N PHE A 74 5.56 -2.46 -5.43
CA PHE A 74 4.16 -2.04 -5.28
C PHE A 74 3.16 -3.16 -5.45
N THR A 75 3.64 -4.40 -5.61
CA THR A 75 2.81 -5.59 -5.68
C THR A 75 3.29 -6.66 -4.72
N ASP A 76 2.38 -7.56 -4.38
CA ASP A 76 2.67 -8.75 -3.59
C ASP A 76 1.69 -9.87 -4.02
N PRO A 77 2.15 -11.09 -4.33
CA PRO A 77 1.25 -12.18 -4.74
C PRO A 77 0.19 -12.59 -3.70
N SER A 78 0.32 -12.22 -2.43
CA SER A 78 -0.74 -12.42 -1.43
C SER A 78 -1.79 -11.30 -1.43
N ILE A 79 -1.55 -10.17 -2.10
CA ILE A 79 -2.41 -8.98 -2.05
C ILE A 79 -2.90 -8.54 -3.43
N THR A 80 -2.02 -8.57 -4.44
CA THR A 80 -2.29 -8.14 -5.81
C THR A 80 -3.10 -9.20 -6.53
N ARG A 81 -4.38 -8.92 -6.75
CA ARG A 81 -5.40 -9.83 -7.26
C ARG A 81 -5.35 -10.00 -8.77
N ALA A 82 -5.13 -8.90 -9.49
CA ALA A 82 -5.22 -8.90 -10.93
C ALA A 82 -4.25 -7.90 -11.57
N VAL A 83 -3.72 -8.32 -12.73
CA VAL A 83 -3.01 -7.47 -13.67
C VAL A 83 -3.87 -7.36 -14.93
N TRP A 84 -4.51 -6.20 -15.09
CA TRP A 84 -5.37 -5.87 -16.22
C TRP A 84 -4.53 -5.36 -17.38
N ILE A 85 -4.44 -6.13 -18.47
CA ILE A 85 -3.57 -5.87 -19.61
C ILE A 85 -4.43 -5.52 -20.83
N VAL A 86 -4.27 -4.33 -21.39
CA VAL A 86 -4.93 -3.98 -22.67
C VAL A 86 -4.44 -4.91 -23.77
N ALA A 87 -5.36 -5.59 -24.46
CA ALA A 87 -5.05 -6.57 -25.49
C ALA A 87 -5.40 -6.03 -26.90
N PRO A 88 -4.49 -6.16 -27.89
CA PRO A 88 -3.19 -6.83 -27.82
C PRO A 88 -2.12 -5.99 -27.07
N ALA A 89 -1.13 -6.65 -26.46
CA ALA A 89 -0.13 -6.01 -25.60
C ALA A 89 1.33 -6.32 -26.01
N TYR A 90 2.25 -5.50 -25.50
CA TYR A 90 3.69 -5.67 -25.65
C TYR A 90 4.17 -6.96 -24.99
N HIS A 91 4.40 -8.00 -25.78
CA HIS A 91 4.63 -9.36 -25.29
C HIS A 91 5.79 -9.52 -24.28
N LEU A 92 6.84 -8.69 -24.34
CA LEU A 92 7.94 -8.78 -23.35
C LEU A 92 7.49 -8.38 -21.94
N SER A 93 6.35 -7.69 -21.79
CA SER A 93 5.79 -7.39 -20.46
C SER A 93 5.29 -8.65 -19.73
N PHE A 94 4.87 -9.68 -20.46
CA PHE A 94 4.25 -10.87 -19.86
C PHE A 94 5.24 -11.62 -18.95
N GLY A 95 6.49 -11.78 -19.38
CA GLY A 95 7.53 -12.42 -18.58
C GLY A 95 7.72 -11.71 -17.23
N MET A 96 7.75 -10.37 -17.23
CA MET A 96 7.94 -9.59 -16.00
C MET A 96 6.80 -9.75 -15.00
N PHE A 97 5.55 -9.86 -15.46
CA PHE A 97 4.44 -10.14 -14.56
C PHE A 97 4.45 -11.58 -14.06
N LYS A 98 4.84 -12.56 -14.90
CA LYS A 98 5.00 -13.96 -14.49
C LYS A 98 6.09 -14.11 -13.43
N ASP A 99 7.25 -13.50 -13.65
CA ASP A 99 8.38 -13.50 -12.72
C ASP A 99 8.00 -12.84 -11.38
N ALA A 100 7.06 -11.89 -11.39
CA ALA A 100 6.50 -11.27 -10.20
C ALA A 100 5.39 -12.10 -9.52
N GLY A 101 5.05 -13.29 -10.03
CA GLY A 101 4.09 -14.23 -9.45
C GLY A 101 2.64 -14.04 -9.92
N PHE A 102 2.42 -13.40 -11.07
CA PHE A 102 1.07 -13.07 -11.58
C PHE A 102 0.63 -13.87 -12.81
N GLU A 103 1.26 -15.01 -13.10
CA GLU A 103 0.96 -15.82 -14.31
C GLU A 103 -0.53 -16.11 -14.48
N ASP A 104 -1.20 -16.60 -13.42
CA ASP A 104 -2.63 -16.93 -13.44
C ASP A 104 -3.56 -15.71 -13.21
N ARG A 105 -2.99 -14.51 -13.17
CA ARG A 105 -3.70 -13.25 -12.82
C ARG A 105 -3.57 -12.18 -13.90
N LEU A 106 -3.05 -12.56 -15.07
CA LEU A 106 -3.03 -11.71 -16.26
C LEU A 106 -4.40 -11.75 -16.93
N ILE A 107 -5.16 -10.65 -16.82
CA ILE A 107 -6.51 -10.54 -17.36
C ILE A 107 -6.50 -9.56 -18.52
N SER A 108 -6.86 -10.03 -19.72
CA SER A 108 -6.93 -9.19 -20.91
C SER A 108 -8.13 -8.24 -20.86
N VAL A 109 -7.90 -6.95 -21.08
CA VAL A 109 -8.93 -5.93 -21.31
C VAL A 109 -8.99 -5.64 -22.81
N PRO A 110 -10.16 -5.69 -23.46
CA PRO A 110 -10.27 -5.37 -24.88
C PRO A 110 -9.79 -3.95 -25.22
N GLU A 111 -9.15 -3.80 -26.39
CA GLU A 111 -8.82 -2.50 -26.98
C GLU A 111 -9.86 -2.11 -28.06
N GLU A 112 -10.61 -1.05 -27.78
CA GLU A 112 -11.54 -0.41 -28.69
C GLU A 112 -10.86 0.64 -29.57
N THR A 113 -11.61 1.23 -30.50
CA THR A 113 -11.11 2.28 -31.42
C THR A 113 -10.50 3.45 -30.68
N ASP A 114 -11.06 3.82 -29.53
CA ASP A 114 -10.61 4.94 -28.70
C ASP A 114 -9.64 4.55 -27.56
N GLY A 115 -9.16 3.30 -27.57
CA GLY A 115 -8.26 2.72 -26.55
C GLY A 115 -8.95 1.69 -25.67
N ILE A 116 -8.54 1.59 -24.41
CA ILE A 116 -9.04 0.56 -23.46
C ILE A 116 -10.58 0.58 -23.30
N ASP A 117 -11.20 -0.60 -23.30
CA ASP A 117 -12.63 -0.76 -22.94
C ASP A 117 -12.83 -0.53 -21.44
N LEU A 118 -13.29 0.67 -21.10
CA LEU A 118 -13.51 1.08 -19.71
C LEU A 118 -14.78 0.49 -19.09
N GLU A 119 -15.80 0.18 -19.89
CA GLU A 119 -17.05 -0.39 -19.39
C GLU A 119 -16.83 -1.84 -19.01
N TRP A 120 -16.14 -2.59 -19.88
CA TRP A 120 -15.70 -3.94 -19.56
C TRP A 120 -14.78 -3.96 -18.34
N LEU A 121 -13.78 -3.07 -18.29
CA LEU A 121 -12.85 -3.01 -17.15
C LEU A 121 -13.57 -2.73 -15.83
N GLU A 122 -14.55 -1.81 -15.80
CA GLU A 122 -15.30 -1.50 -14.59
C GLU A 122 -16.08 -2.72 -14.07
N ILE A 123 -16.74 -3.45 -14.95
CA ILE A 123 -17.51 -4.66 -14.60
C ILE A 123 -16.57 -5.73 -14.01
N GLN A 124 -15.41 -5.94 -14.63
CA GLN A 124 -14.49 -7.01 -14.20
C GLN A 124 -13.74 -6.65 -12.92
N LEU A 125 -13.41 -5.36 -12.71
CA LEU A 125 -12.88 -4.88 -11.43
C LEU A 125 -13.85 -5.17 -10.27
N ALA A 126 -15.15 -4.95 -10.47
CA ALA A 126 -16.15 -5.23 -9.45
C ALA A 126 -16.24 -6.73 -9.12
N LYS A 127 -16.33 -7.58 -10.16
CA LYS A 127 -16.37 -9.05 -9.99
C LYS A 127 -15.13 -9.59 -9.27
N CYS A 128 -13.94 -9.14 -9.68
CA CYS A 128 -12.68 -9.53 -9.04
C CYS A 128 -12.62 -9.15 -7.55
N ASP A 129 -13.32 -8.10 -7.14
CA ASP A 129 -13.40 -7.70 -5.75
C ASP A 129 -14.45 -8.46 -4.92
N GLU A 130 -15.55 -8.90 -5.54
CA GLU A 130 -16.62 -9.70 -4.92
C GLU A 130 -16.15 -11.12 -4.58
N ASP A 131 -15.41 -11.76 -5.48
CA ASP A 131 -15.00 -13.18 -5.37
C ASP A 131 -13.90 -13.44 -4.31
N TYR A 132 -13.46 -12.42 -3.57
CA TYR A 132 -12.28 -12.53 -2.72
C TYR A 132 -12.61 -12.73 -1.23
N SER A 133 -12.28 -13.91 -0.72
CA SER A 133 -12.45 -14.30 0.70
C SER A 133 -11.16 -14.73 1.41
N GLN A 134 -9.98 -14.56 0.82
CA GLN A 134 -8.74 -15.12 1.38
C GLN A 134 -7.95 -14.12 2.26
N PRO A 135 -7.40 -14.57 3.41
CA PRO A 135 -6.64 -13.70 4.29
C PRO A 135 -5.36 -13.15 3.66
N TYR A 136 -5.05 -11.87 3.92
CA TYR A 136 -3.80 -11.23 3.46
C TYR A 136 -2.56 -11.72 4.22
N LEU A 137 -1.97 -12.81 3.77
CA LEU A 137 -0.74 -13.37 4.38
C LEU A 137 0.54 -12.87 3.69
N SER A 138 0.74 -11.54 3.69
CA SER A 138 2.00 -10.96 3.18
C SER A 138 3.09 -11.03 4.24
N THR A 139 4.18 -11.72 3.93
CA THR A 139 5.42 -11.64 4.73
C THR A 139 6.19 -10.35 4.48
N ARG A 140 5.86 -9.65 3.40
CA ARG A 140 6.49 -8.38 3.03
C ARG A 140 5.78 -7.22 3.71
N LYS A 141 6.57 -6.29 4.25
CA LYS A 141 6.08 -5.02 4.79
C LYS A 141 6.54 -3.89 3.88
N PRO A 142 5.63 -3.14 3.22
CA PRO A 142 6.03 -2.01 2.41
C PRO A 142 6.63 -0.92 3.32
N GLY A 143 7.72 -0.30 2.87
CA GLY A 143 8.35 0.81 3.60
C GLY A 143 7.46 2.07 3.67
N PRO A 144 7.91 3.11 4.39
CA PRO A 144 7.18 4.38 4.48
C PRO A 144 6.79 4.93 3.11
N GLY A 145 5.52 5.29 2.93
CA GLY A 145 5.01 5.85 1.67
C GLY A 145 4.77 4.84 0.54
N ARG A 146 4.97 3.53 0.78
CA ARG A 146 4.68 2.46 -0.18
C ARG A 146 3.49 1.63 0.30
N LYS A 147 2.76 1.05 -0.65
CA LYS A 147 1.70 0.07 -0.40
C LYS A 147 1.63 -0.93 -1.53
N PHE A 148 1.11 -2.11 -1.24
CA PHE A 148 0.81 -3.10 -2.26
C PHE A 148 -0.59 -2.85 -2.84
N TYR A 149 -0.67 -2.78 -4.17
CA TYR A 149 -1.92 -2.53 -4.88
C TYR A 149 -2.62 -3.86 -5.19
N ARG A 150 -3.94 -3.89 -4.98
CA ARG A 150 -4.77 -5.05 -5.33
C ARG A 150 -4.93 -5.22 -6.85
N HIS A 151 -4.90 -4.12 -7.59
CA HIS A 151 -5.11 -4.10 -9.02
C HIS A 151 -3.96 -3.34 -9.69
N VAL A 152 -3.41 -3.91 -10.75
CA VAL A 152 -2.43 -3.27 -11.65
C VAL A 152 -3.06 -3.15 -13.03
N ILE A 153 -3.00 -1.97 -13.64
CA ILE A 153 -3.46 -1.77 -15.03
C ILE A 153 -2.23 -1.48 -15.88
N TYR A 154 -2.00 -2.29 -16.91
CA TYR A 154 -0.93 -2.11 -17.87
C TYR A 154 -1.50 -1.72 -19.24
N THR A 155 -1.04 -0.58 -19.75
CA THR A 155 -1.43 -0.03 -21.05
C THR A 155 -0.27 0.71 -21.69
N VAL A 156 -0.17 0.67 -23.02
CA VAL A 156 0.74 1.51 -23.82
C VAL A 156 -0.13 2.53 -24.55
N PRO A 157 -0.42 3.71 -23.96
CA PRO A 157 -1.53 4.56 -24.40
C PRO A 157 -1.24 5.37 -25.66
N THR A 158 0.02 5.43 -26.11
CA THR A 158 0.46 6.18 -27.29
C THR A 158 1.23 5.24 -28.20
N CYS A 159 0.79 5.11 -29.45
CA CYS A 159 1.39 4.24 -30.46
C CYS A 159 1.65 2.82 -29.91
N ALA A 160 0.60 2.19 -29.40
CA ALA A 160 0.66 0.92 -28.70
C ALA A 160 1.42 -0.15 -29.49
N ASN A 161 2.26 -0.93 -28.82
CA ASN A 161 2.84 -2.13 -29.41
C ASN A 161 1.98 -3.32 -28.99
N PRO A 162 1.32 -4.06 -29.92
CA PRO A 162 1.53 -4.04 -31.37
C PRO A 162 0.49 -3.27 -32.20
N SER A 163 -0.63 -2.81 -31.63
CA SER A 163 -1.77 -2.33 -32.42
C SER A 163 -1.56 -1.00 -33.14
N GLY A 164 -0.54 -0.23 -32.76
CA GLY A 164 -0.27 1.14 -33.23
C GLY A 164 -1.26 2.18 -32.73
N ARG A 165 -2.29 1.79 -31.96
CA ARG A 165 -3.36 2.70 -31.53
C ARG A 165 -2.88 3.69 -30.48
N THR A 166 -3.59 4.82 -30.41
CA THR A 166 -3.37 5.84 -29.39
C THR A 166 -4.70 6.12 -28.71
N THR A 167 -4.74 5.88 -27.40
CA THR A 167 -5.90 6.20 -26.55
C THR A 167 -6.12 7.71 -26.53
N SER A 168 -7.35 8.17 -26.80
CA SER A 168 -7.65 9.61 -26.76
C SER A 168 -7.47 10.21 -25.37
N LEU A 169 -7.36 11.54 -25.32
CA LEU A 169 -7.33 12.27 -24.06
C LEU A 169 -8.59 11.99 -23.22
N THR A 170 -9.77 11.93 -23.86
CA THR A 170 -11.04 11.63 -23.19
C THR A 170 -10.99 10.27 -22.49
N THR A 171 -10.54 9.23 -23.18
CA THR A 171 -10.45 7.88 -22.60
C THR A 171 -9.35 7.80 -21.53
N ARG A 172 -8.21 8.49 -21.69
CA ARG A 172 -7.20 8.61 -20.62
C ARG A 172 -7.76 9.28 -19.36
N SER A 173 -8.50 10.37 -19.51
CA SER A 173 -9.16 11.06 -18.38
C SER A 173 -10.21 10.18 -17.72
N ARG A 174 -11.01 9.45 -18.50
CA ARG A 174 -12.01 8.50 -17.98
C ARG A 174 -11.35 7.32 -17.27
N LEU A 175 -10.20 6.81 -17.72
CA LEU A 175 -9.46 5.76 -17.02
C LEU A 175 -9.01 6.21 -15.62
N VAL A 176 -8.44 7.42 -15.52
CA VAL A 176 -8.08 8.01 -14.22
C VAL A 176 -9.31 8.24 -13.35
N ALA A 177 -10.41 8.69 -13.94
CA ALA A 177 -11.68 8.86 -13.23
C ALA A 177 -12.25 7.52 -12.74
N LEU A 178 -12.16 6.45 -13.52
CA LEU A 178 -12.57 5.10 -13.14
C LEU A 178 -11.76 4.58 -11.95
N ALA A 179 -10.44 4.75 -11.96
CA ALA A 179 -9.60 4.40 -10.81
C ALA A 179 -10.03 5.14 -9.53
N ARG A 180 -10.32 6.46 -9.64
CA ARG A 180 -10.84 7.26 -8.52
C ARG A 180 -12.24 6.82 -8.08
N LYS A 181 -13.11 6.49 -9.03
CA LYS A 181 -14.48 5.99 -8.79
C LYS A 181 -14.46 4.64 -8.07
N HIS A 182 -13.55 3.75 -8.44
CA HIS A 182 -13.37 2.46 -7.78
C HIS A 182 -12.89 2.64 -6.33
N VAL A 183 -11.95 3.56 -6.07
CA VAL A 183 -11.60 3.96 -4.69
C VAL A 183 -12.83 4.48 -3.94
N ALA A 184 -13.65 5.28 -4.61
CA ALA A 184 -14.84 5.87 -4.01
C ALA A 184 -15.94 4.87 -3.66
N ARG A 185 -16.19 3.88 -4.53
CA ARG A 185 -17.35 2.97 -4.46
C ARG A 185 -17.03 1.59 -3.90
N CYS A 186 -15.78 1.16 -3.96
CA CYS A 186 -15.36 -0.16 -3.51
C CYS A 186 -14.45 -0.04 -2.29
N VAL A 187 -13.34 0.72 -2.41
CA VAL A 187 -12.33 0.80 -1.33
C VAL A 187 -12.86 1.51 -0.09
N ARG A 188 -13.45 2.70 -0.24
CA ARG A 188 -13.98 3.47 0.90
C ARG A 188 -15.12 2.74 1.62
N PRO A 189 -16.17 2.24 0.94
CA PRO A 189 -17.21 1.44 1.59
C PRO A 189 -16.68 0.15 2.20
N GLY A 190 -15.68 -0.50 1.57
CA GLY A 190 -15.00 -1.66 2.15
C GLY A 190 -14.31 -1.34 3.48
N LEU A 191 -13.59 -0.22 3.58
CA LEU A 191 -12.98 0.23 4.83
C LEU A 191 -14.03 0.60 5.89
N GLN A 192 -15.13 1.24 5.50
CA GLN A 192 -16.24 1.54 6.41
C GLN A 192 -16.87 0.26 6.96
N ARG A 193 -17.05 -0.76 6.12
CA ARG A 193 -17.53 -2.08 6.53
C ARG A 193 -16.56 -2.73 7.51
N ARG A 194 -15.26 -2.77 7.20
CA ARG A 194 -14.22 -3.31 8.09
C ARG A 194 -14.18 -2.62 9.45
N HIS A 195 -14.25 -1.29 9.46
CA HIS A 195 -14.40 -0.51 10.69
C HIS A 195 -15.64 -0.97 11.48
N ALA A 196 -16.79 -1.11 10.83
CA ALA A 196 -18.02 -1.54 11.49
C ALA A 196 -17.93 -2.96 12.04
N VAL A 197 -17.29 -3.90 11.33
CA VAL A 197 -17.05 -5.27 11.78
C VAL A 197 -16.14 -5.27 13.02
N LEU A 198 -14.97 -4.63 12.95
CA LEU A 198 -14.04 -4.57 14.07
C LEU A 198 -14.67 -3.87 15.30
N ALA A 199 -15.36 -2.75 15.10
CA ALA A 199 -16.02 -2.04 16.20
C ALA A 199 -17.13 -2.88 16.86
N ARG A 200 -17.87 -3.69 16.09
CA ARG A 200 -18.83 -4.65 16.64
C ARG A 200 -18.14 -5.74 17.45
N ALA A 201 -17.05 -6.32 16.95
CA ALA A 201 -16.27 -7.33 17.67
C ALA A 201 -15.75 -6.78 19.00
N VAL A 202 -15.17 -5.57 19.00
CA VAL A 202 -14.73 -4.86 20.22
C VAL A 202 -15.90 -4.67 21.19
N GLY A 203 -17.06 -4.23 20.68
CA GLY A 203 -18.27 -4.07 21.48
C GLY A 203 -18.77 -5.37 22.11
N ALA A 204 -18.68 -6.49 21.39
CA ALA A 204 -19.14 -7.79 21.87
C ALA A 204 -18.20 -8.41 22.90
N HIS A 205 -16.88 -8.33 22.67
CA HIS A 205 -15.90 -9.13 23.42
C HIS A 205 -15.03 -8.33 24.40
N LEU A 206 -14.77 -7.05 24.13
CA LEU A 206 -13.91 -6.21 24.99
C LEU A 206 -14.71 -5.26 25.89
N ALA A 207 -15.84 -4.72 25.40
CA ALA A 207 -16.69 -3.84 26.21
C ALA A 207 -17.18 -4.48 27.53
N PRO A 208 -17.47 -5.80 27.61
CA PRO A 208 -17.84 -6.44 28.89
C PRO A 208 -16.76 -6.38 29.97
N PHE A 209 -15.50 -6.16 29.58
CA PHE A 209 -14.40 -5.96 30.53
C PHE A 209 -14.21 -4.49 30.93
N GLY A 210 -14.98 -3.56 30.38
CA GLY A 210 -14.85 -2.13 30.65
C GLY A 210 -13.95 -1.37 29.67
N VAL A 211 -13.59 -1.99 28.54
CA VAL A 211 -12.87 -1.30 27.46
C VAL A 211 -13.79 -0.29 26.77
N SER A 212 -13.35 0.96 26.68
CA SER A 212 -14.01 2.00 25.89
C SER A 212 -13.23 2.29 24.62
N TRP A 213 -13.86 2.92 23.63
CA TRP A 213 -13.20 3.36 22.41
C TRP A 213 -13.87 4.60 21.86
N VAL A 214 -13.13 5.33 21.02
CA VAL A 214 -13.69 6.47 20.29
C VAL A 214 -14.81 5.95 19.38
N ARG A 215 -16.04 6.31 19.74
CA ARG A 215 -17.24 6.07 18.92
C ARG A 215 -17.42 7.28 18.03
N ARG A 216 -17.86 7.05 16.78
CA ARG A 216 -18.24 8.02 15.73
C ARG A 216 -18.12 9.49 16.16
N ASP A 217 -17.35 10.28 15.40
CA ASP A 217 -17.38 11.74 15.54
C ASP A 217 -18.83 12.24 15.36
N ASP A 218 -19.20 13.28 16.13
CA ASP A 218 -20.58 13.81 16.23
C ASP A 218 -21.17 14.24 14.87
N ASP A 219 -20.32 14.48 13.86
CA ASP A 219 -20.70 14.86 12.50
C ASP A 219 -20.99 13.66 11.57
N GLY A 220 -20.93 12.43 12.07
CA GLY A 220 -21.24 11.22 11.31
C GLY A 220 -20.18 10.84 10.27
N VAL A 221 -19.04 11.51 10.25
CA VAL A 221 -17.90 11.20 9.37
C VAL A 221 -17.08 10.07 9.98
N LEU A 222 -17.02 8.94 9.27
CA LEU A 222 -16.12 7.83 9.58
C LEU A 222 -14.92 7.87 8.63
N GLY A 223 -13.73 8.04 9.18
CA GLY A 223 -12.48 8.17 8.42
C GLY A 223 -11.28 7.53 9.09
N GLY A 224 -10.17 7.46 8.37
CA GLY A 224 -8.92 6.87 8.85
C GLY A 224 -8.89 5.34 8.77
N TYR A 225 -8.06 4.75 9.61
CA TYR A 225 -7.67 3.33 9.53
C TYR A 225 -7.67 2.63 10.90
N PHE A 226 -7.97 3.36 11.98
CA PHE A 226 -7.68 2.92 13.34
C PHE A 226 -8.88 3.02 14.27
N LEU A 227 -8.95 2.10 15.22
CA LEU A 227 -9.73 2.26 16.45
C LEU A 227 -8.76 2.54 17.60
N TRP A 228 -9.08 3.56 18.39
CA TRP A 228 -8.38 3.87 19.61
C TRP A 228 -9.18 3.35 20.80
N LEU A 229 -8.62 2.35 21.49
CA LEU A 229 -9.23 1.73 22.66
C LEU A 229 -8.58 2.27 23.92
N THR A 230 -9.36 2.34 25.00
CA THR A 230 -8.89 2.62 26.36
C THR A 230 -9.27 1.44 27.25
N LEU A 231 -8.25 0.82 27.84
CA LEU A 231 -8.35 -0.28 28.79
C LEU A 231 -8.86 0.24 30.16
N PRO A 232 -9.66 -0.56 30.88
CA PRO A 232 -10.21 -0.16 32.16
C PRO A 232 -9.10 0.00 33.21
N VAL A 233 -9.38 0.81 34.24
CA VAL A 233 -8.49 0.95 35.40
C VAL A 233 -8.28 -0.43 36.05
N GLY A 234 -7.04 -0.74 36.42
CA GLY A 234 -6.66 -2.06 36.93
C GLY A 234 -6.31 -3.09 35.86
N SER A 235 -6.30 -2.71 34.57
CA SER A 235 -5.67 -3.50 33.52
C SER A 235 -4.14 -3.40 33.58
N PRO A 236 -3.41 -4.35 32.96
CA PRO A 236 -2.01 -4.17 32.60
C PRO A 236 -1.78 -2.87 31.83
N SER A 237 -0.55 -2.36 31.87
CA SER A 237 -0.15 -1.26 30.99
C SER A 237 -0.37 -1.63 29.52
N ALA A 238 -0.57 -0.65 28.65
CA ALA A 238 -0.77 -0.85 27.21
C ALA A 238 0.41 -1.61 26.58
N THR A 239 1.64 -1.29 27.01
CA THR A 239 2.85 -2.00 26.59
C THR A 239 2.84 -3.47 27.02
N GLU A 240 2.49 -3.75 28.28
CA GLU A 240 2.39 -5.13 28.77
C GLU A 240 1.26 -5.91 28.07
N PHE A 241 0.10 -5.28 27.91
CA PHE A 241 -1.04 -5.85 27.20
C PHE A 241 -0.69 -6.19 25.75
N ALA A 242 0.01 -5.30 25.05
CA ALA A 242 0.46 -5.54 23.68
C ALA A 242 1.42 -6.72 23.57
N ALA A 243 2.43 -6.79 24.47
CA ALA A 243 3.36 -7.90 24.51
C ALA A 243 2.67 -9.24 24.77
N ARG A 244 1.65 -9.26 25.64
CA ARG A 244 0.88 -10.47 25.95
C ARG A 244 -0.09 -10.86 24.85
N ALA A 245 -0.71 -9.89 24.17
CA ALA A 245 -1.54 -10.15 22.99
C ALA A 245 -0.76 -10.85 21.88
N GLU A 246 0.47 -10.40 21.62
CA GLU A 246 1.36 -11.03 20.65
C GLU A 246 1.81 -12.42 21.12
N ALA A 247 2.29 -12.55 22.36
CA ALA A 247 2.87 -13.78 22.86
C ALA A 247 1.84 -14.91 23.14
N GLU A 248 0.65 -14.58 23.64
CA GLU A 248 -0.36 -15.56 24.04
C GLU A 248 -1.34 -15.89 22.92
N GLU A 249 -1.66 -14.93 22.05
CA GLU A 249 -2.76 -15.05 21.09
C GLU A 249 -2.33 -14.69 19.64
N GLY A 250 -1.07 -14.31 19.41
CA GLY A 250 -0.57 -13.96 18.07
C GLY A 250 -1.14 -12.65 17.52
N VAL A 251 -1.71 -11.79 18.37
CA VAL A 251 -2.38 -10.54 17.95
C VAL A 251 -1.48 -9.35 18.16
N LEU A 252 -1.05 -8.71 17.07
CA LEU A 252 -0.26 -7.49 17.14
C LEU A 252 -1.15 -6.26 17.36
N VAL A 253 -0.92 -5.55 18.46
CA VAL A 253 -1.58 -4.27 18.78
C VAL A 253 -0.52 -3.22 19.12
N VAL A 254 -0.79 -1.95 18.79
CA VAL A 254 0.19 -0.88 19.05
C VAL A 254 -0.11 -0.20 20.39
N PRO A 255 0.83 -0.19 21.35
CA PRO A 255 0.61 0.44 22.65
C PRO A 255 0.53 1.96 22.53
N GLY A 256 -0.32 2.56 23.35
CA GLY A 256 -0.63 3.99 23.35
C GLY A 256 0.55 4.87 23.74
N ASP A 257 1.48 4.33 24.53
CA ASP A 257 2.70 4.99 24.98
C ASP A 257 3.53 5.58 23.83
N LEU A 258 3.51 4.91 22.66
CA LEU A 258 4.23 5.35 21.46
C LEU A 258 3.65 6.64 20.85
N PHE A 259 2.45 7.06 21.26
CA PHE A 259 1.77 8.25 20.76
C PHE A 259 1.74 9.40 21.78
N GLY A 260 2.31 9.21 22.97
CA GLY A 260 2.40 10.24 23.99
C GLY A 260 3.43 11.31 23.62
N VAL A 261 3.04 12.59 23.69
CA VAL A 261 3.97 13.70 23.51
C VAL A 261 4.87 13.82 24.76
N PRO A 262 6.21 13.83 24.62
CA PRO A 262 7.11 13.98 25.76
C PRO A 262 6.78 15.21 26.61
N GLY A 263 6.66 15.04 27.93
CA GLY A 263 6.33 16.12 28.87
C GLY A 263 4.84 16.47 28.99
N CYS A 264 3.94 15.80 28.26
CA CYS A 264 2.51 15.98 28.47
C CYS A 264 2.03 15.28 29.76
N GLY A 265 1.16 15.93 30.52
CA GLY A 265 0.59 15.39 31.78
C GLY A 265 -0.45 14.28 31.58
N ALA A 266 -0.57 13.71 30.38
CA ALA A 266 -1.55 12.68 30.01
C ALA A 266 -0.93 11.26 29.94
N GLY A 267 0.23 11.04 30.57
CA GLY A 267 0.94 9.76 30.54
C GLY A 267 0.07 8.57 30.93
N ASP A 268 -0.73 8.71 31.99
CA ASP A 268 -1.62 7.65 32.49
C ASP A 268 -2.75 7.27 31.51
N LEU A 269 -3.12 8.18 30.61
CA LEU A 269 -4.10 7.91 29.56
C LEU A 269 -3.49 7.03 28.46
N TYR A 270 -2.26 7.35 28.02
CA TYR A 270 -1.57 6.60 26.96
C TYR A 270 -1.13 5.21 27.43
N GLN A 271 -0.74 5.08 28.70
CA GLN A 271 -0.44 3.80 29.35
C GLN A 271 -1.63 2.84 29.42
N ARG A 272 -2.85 3.33 29.18
CA ARG A 272 -4.05 2.48 29.12
C ARG A 272 -4.70 2.50 27.75
N SER A 273 -4.05 3.06 26.74
CA SER A 273 -4.63 3.13 25.41
C SER A 273 -3.93 2.17 24.45
N VAL A 274 -4.67 1.59 23.51
CA VAL A 274 -4.10 0.76 22.44
C VAL A 274 -4.76 1.08 21.10
N ARG A 275 -4.00 0.96 20.01
CA ARG A 275 -4.47 1.22 18.66
C ARG A 275 -4.61 -0.07 17.87
N LEU A 276 -5.81 -0.31 17.34
CA LEU A 276 -6.08 -1.37 16.36
C LEU A 276 -6.21 -0.78 14.96
N SER A 277 -5.80 -1.53 13.93
CA SER A 277 -5.97 -1.14 12.53
C SER A 277 -7.01 -2.04 11.85
N PHE A 278 -7.92 -1.46 11.09
CA PHE A 278 -8.89 -2.19 10.26
C PHE A 278 -8.58 -2.12 8.76
N ALA A 279 -7.46 -1.50 8.38
CA ALA A 279 -7.14 -1.22 6.98
C ALA A 279 -6.69 -2.44 6.19
N TRP A 280 -6.11 -3.42 6.87
CA TRP A 280 -5.35 -4.49 6.25
C TRP A 280 -6.04 -5.84 6.37
N GLU A 281 -6.30 -6.26 7.61
CA GLU A 281 -6.89 -7.57 7.91
C GLU A 281 -8.31 -7.71 7.38
N ASP A 282 -8.74 -8.95 7.21
CA ASP A 282 -10.05 -9.32 6.70
C ASP A 282 -11.12 -9.38 7.79
N ASP A 283 -12.36 -9.26 7.34
CA ASP A 283 -13.54 -9.13 8.21
C ASP A 283 -13.63 -10.30 9.22
N GLU A 284 -13.25 -11.51 8.80
CA GLU A 284 -13.30 -12.74 9.60
C GLU A 284 -12.21 -12.78 10.69
N THR A 285 -11.00 -12.29 10.37
CA THR A 285 -9.85 -12.27 11.28
C THR A 285 -10.10 -11.35 12.49
N PHE A 286 -10.87 -10.27 12.31
CA PHE A 286 -11.11 -9.31 13.40
C PHE A 286 -11.79 -9.94 14.61
N GLU A 287 -12.76 -10.81 14.36
CA GLU A 287 -13.56 -11.43 15.42
C GLU A 287 -12.69 -12.36 16.28
N GLU A 288 -11.86 -13.19 15.66
CA GLU A 288 -10.93 -14.08 16.36
C GLU A 288 -9.85 -13.29 17.11
N ALA A 289 -9.22 -12.32 16.45
CA ALA A 289 -8.19 -11.48 17.07
C ALA A 289 -8.73 -10.76 18.31
N VAL A 290 -9.94 -10.19 18.22
CA VAL A 290 -10.56 -9.49 19.35
C VAL A 290 -10.95 -10.44 20.48
N ARG A 291 -11.36 -11.69 20.19
CA ARG A 291 -11.56 -12.71 21.24
C ARG A 291 -10.26 -13.07 21.95
N GLY A 292 -9.14 -13.16 21.22
CA GLY A 292 -7.82 -13.34 21.80
C GLY A 292 -7.47 -12.20 22.77
N LEU A 293 -7.67 -10.95 22.35
CA LEU A 293 -7.51 -9.78 23.23
C LEU A 293 -8.38 -9.85 24.49
N ALA A 294 -9.62 -10.33 24.37
CA ALA A 294 -10.53 -10.50 25.50
C ALA A 294 -10.02 -11.59 26.47
N ASN A 295 -9.41 -12.67 25.97
CA ASN A 295 -8.81 -13.71 26.80
C ASN A 295 -7.63 -13.15 27.61
N VAL A 296 -6.77 -12.33 26.99
CA VAL A 296 -5.66 -11.67 27.69
C VAL A 296 -6.18 -10.78 28.81
N LEU A 297 -7.19 -9.95 28.55
CA LEU A 297 -7.83 -9.12 29.59
C LEU A 297 -8.42 -9.95 30.72
N ARG A 298 -9.19 -11.00 30.40
CA ARG A 298 -9.80 -11.90 31.39
C ARG A 298 -8.75 -12.48 32.34
N LYS A 299 -7.66 -13.04 31.79
CA LYS A 299 -6.54 -13.62 32.58
C LYS A 299 -5.85 -12.57 33.45
N SER A 300 -5.74 -11.33 32.96
CA SER A 300 -5.11 -10.22 33.70
C SER A 300 -5.95 -9.81 34.90
N LEU A 301 -7.23 -9.53 34.68
CA LEU A 301 -8.14 -9.02 35.71
C LEU A 301 -8.44 -10.06 36.80
N THR A 302 -8.40 -11.36 36.46
CA THR A 302 -8.52 -12.45 37.46
C THR A 302 -7.25 -12.69 38.27
N LYS A 303 -6.05 -12.44 37.71
CA LYS A 303 -4.78 -12.57 38.47
C LYS A 303 -4.65 -11.50 39.55
N ASP A 304 -5.07 -10.25 39.27
CA ASP A 304 -5.06 -9.19 40.27
C ASP A 304 -6.10 -9.41 41.38
N TYR A 305 -7.24 -10.06 41.07
CA TYR A 305 -8.18 -10.48 42.11
C TYR A 305 -7.54 -11.47 43.08
N LYS A 306 -6.85 -12.52 42.59
CA LYS A 306 -6.16 -13.51 43.45
C LYS A 306 -4.99 -12.92 44.24
N LYS A 307 -4.27 -11.96 43.67
CA LYS A 307 -3.14 -11.28 44.33
C LYS A 307 -3.61 -10.32 45.42
N ASN A 308 -4.78 -9.68 45.24
CA ASN A 308 -5.37 -8.74 46.21
C ASN A 308 -6.33 -9.40 47.23
N SER A 309 -6.89 -10.58 46.95
CA SER A 309 -7.81 -11.28 47.85
C SER A 309 -7.14 -12.19 48.88
N GLY A 310 -5.80 -12.28 48.90
CA GLY A 310 -5.04 -13.00 49.94
C GLY A 310 -5.35 -14.50 50.09
N LEU A 311 -5.91 -15.14 49.07
CA LEU A 311 -6.24 -16.57 49.09
C LEU A 311 -5.14 -17.35 48.37
N PHE A 312 -4.18 -17.83 49.15
CA PHE A 312 -3.30 -18.95 48.82
C PHE A 312 -3.89 -20.24 49.39
#